data_AF-A0A6B2F8K2-F1
#
_entry.id   AF-A0A6B2F8K2-F1
#
_cell.length_a   1.000
_cell.length_b   1.000
_cell.length_c   1.000
_cell.angle_alpha   90.00
_cell.angle_beta   90.00
_cell.angle_gamma   90.00
#
_symmetry.space_group_name_H-M   'P 1'
#
loop_
_entity.id
_entity.type
_entity.pdbx_description
1 polymer ?
#
loop_
_entity_poly.entity_id
_entity_poly.type
_entity_poly.pdbx_seq_one_letter_code
_entity_poly.pdbx_strand_id
1 'polypeptide(L)'
;MFYLAAAVSDFYIPPSEMPEHKIQSSDGPLQITMKMVPKMLSPLVKEWAPEAFVISFKLETDPSILVEKARQALAKYNHQVVIANALDSRRTSVIVVTKDSETPLSLLEEEIVRGVEIEEKIVSHLVSQHRAFVEK
;
A
#
# COMPACT_ATOMS: atom_id res chain seq x y z
N MET A 1 2.43 15.16 3.89
CA MET A 1 2.03 14.00 3.06
C MET A 1 2.71 12.74 3.60
N PHE A 2 1.98 11.63 3.69
CA PHE A 2 2.52 10.28 3.91
C PHE A 2 2.38 9.46 2.62
N TYR A 3 3.47 8.86 2.16
CA TYR A 3 3.52 7.97 1.00
C TYR A 3 3.93 6.56 1.45
N LEU A 4 2.94 5.72 1.79
CA LEU A 4 3.14 4.45 2.48
C LEU A 4 3.29 3.28 1.50
N ALA A 5 4.44 3.21 0.81
CA ALA A 5 4.73 2.20 -0.21
C ALA A 5 5.41 0.92 0.32
N ALA A 6 5.70 0.85 1.63
CA ALA A 6 6.36 -0.31 2.23
C ALA A 6 5.45 -1.55 2.22
N ALA A 7 6.02 -2.71 1.86
CA ALA A 7 5.38 -4.00 2.06
C ALA A 7 5.50 -4.42 3.53
N VAL A 8 4.52 -4.03 4.34
CA VAL A 8 4.49 -4.32 5.78
C VAL A 8 3.91 -5.71 6.04
N SER A 9 4.58 -6.51 6.89
CA SER A 9 4.10 -7.84 7.27
C SER A 9 2.73 -7.79 7.95
N ASP A 10 1.79 -8.64 7.54
CA ASP A 10 0.48 -8.75 8.19
C ASP A 10 0.50 -9.58 9.48
N PHE A 11 1.59 -10.32 9.70
CA PHE A 11 1.79 -11.19 10.85
C PHE A 11 3.18 -10.97 11.46
N TYR A 12 3.29 -11.20 12.77
CA TYR A 12 4.54 -11.11 13.52
C TYR A 12 4.59 -12.15 14.64
N ILE A 13 5.78 -12.40 15.18
CA ILE A 13 5.98 -13.19 16.40
C ILE A 13 6.24 -12.20 17.55
N PRO A 14 5.42 -12.18 18.61
CA PRO A 14 5.65 -11.32 19.76
C PRO A 14 7.04 -11.58 20.39
N PRO A 15 7.72 -10.56 20.92
CA PRO A 15 9.00 -10.76 21.60
C PRO A 15 8.95 -11.80 22.73
N SER A 16 7.83 -11.89 23.43
CA SER A 16 7.60 -12.91 24.49
C SER A 16 7.49 -14.34 23.98
N GLU A 17 7.29 -14.54 22.67
CA GLU A 17 7.13 -15.84 22.01
C GLU A 17 8.29 -16.12 21.04
N MET A 18 9.25 -15.19 20.91
CA MET A 18 10.36 -15.30 19.98
C MET A 18 11.45 -16.21 20.57
N PRO A 19 11.86 -17.30 19.87
CA PRO A 19 12.95 -18.14 20.34
C PRO A 19 14.28 -17.39 20.40
N GLU A 20 15.02 -17.54 21.49
CA GLU A 20 16.37 -16.93 21.63
C GLU A 20 17.42 -17.62 20.76
N HIS A 21 17.19 -18.89 20.42
CA HIS A 21 18.14 -19.72 19.70
C HIS A 21 17.55 -20.22 18.39
N LYS A 22 18.43 -20.60 17.46
CA LYS A 22 18.05 -21.19 16.18
C LYS A 22 17.12 -22.39 16.41
N ILE A 23 15.98 -22.38 15.73
CA ILE A 23 15.04 -23.51 15.69
C ILE A 23 15.74 -24.71 15.04
N GLN A 24 15.77 -25.85 15.75
CA GLN A 24 16.46 -27.06 15.29
C GLN A 24 15.57 -27.88 14.35
N SER A 25 16.19 -28.57 13.39
CA SER A 25 15.48 -29.37 12.37
C SER A 25 15.30 -30.84 12.75
N SER A 26 15.77 -31.26 13.93
CA SER A 26 15.69 -32.64 14.41
C SER A 26 14.32 -33.02 14.98
N ASP A 27 13.50 -32.04 15.33
CA ASP A 27 12.36 -32.22 16.24
C ASP A 27 11.03 -32.44 15.50
N GLY A 28 11.11 -32.87 14.24
CA GLY A 28 9.96 -33.12 13.38
C GLY A 28 9.58 -31.92 12.50
N PRO A 29 8.34 -31.91 11.95
CA PRO A 29 7.92 -30.87 11.01
C PRO A 29 7.81 -29.50 11.69
N LEU A 30 8.32 -28.46 11.02
CA LEU A 30 8.27 -27.09 11.50
C LEU A 30 6.83 -26.54 11.49
N GLN A 31 6.37 -26.06 12.64
CA GLN A 31 5.13 -25.30 12.78
C GLN A 31 5.44 -23.88 13.24
N ILE A 32 5.00 -22.88 12.47
CA ILE A 32 5.15 -21.47 12.81
C ILE A 32 3.77 -20.90 13.13
N THR A 33 3.58 -20.43 14.37
CA THR A 33 2.39 -19.68 14.77
C THR A 33 2.74 -18.20 14.85
N MET A 34 1.94 -17.35 14.23
CA MET A 34 2.15 -15.90 14.20
C MET A 34 0.87 -15.17 14.60
N LYS A 35 1.00 -13.97 15.15
CA LYS A 35 -0.11 -13.09 15.49
C LYS A 35 -0.30 -12.04 14.41
N MET A 36 -1.55 -11.58 14.23
CA MET A 36 -1.83 -10.47 13.32
C MET A 36 -1.19 -9.17 13.84
N VAL A 37 -0.61 -8.37 12.93
CA VAL A 37 -0.12 -7.05 13.29
C VAL A 37 -1.28 -6.10 13.62
N PRO A 38 -1.11 -5.20 14.62
CA PRO A 38 -2.03 -4.11 14.85
C PRO A 38 -2.17 -3.23 13.60
N LYS A 39 -3.36 -2.70 13.35
CA LYS A 39 -3.65 -1.91 12.13
C LYS A 39 -3.23 -0.46 12.31
N MET A 40 -1.93 -0.20 12.08
CA MET A 40 -1.26 1.08 12.36
C MET A 40 -1.74 2.28 11.54
N LEU A 41 -2.38 2.05 10.38
CA LEU A 41 -2.95 3.14 9.58
C LEU A 41 -4.08 3.88 10.32
N SER A 42 -4.85 3.18 11.17
CA SER A 42 -5.96 3.82 11.90
C SER A 42 -5.46 4.89 12.89
N PRO A 43 -4.51 4.59 13.81
CA PRO A 43 -3.89 5.62 14.65
C PRO A 43 -3.23 6.75 13.86
N LEU A 44 -2.54 6.43 12.76
CA LEU A 44 -1.89 7.44 11.92
C LEU A 44 -2.88 8.49 11.43
N VAL A 45 -4.00 8.04 10.85
CA VAL A 45 -5.01 8.92 10.25
C VAL A 45 -5.87 9.64 11.29
N LYS A 46 -6.12 9.02 12.46
CA LYS A 46 -7.04 9.58 13.45
C LYS A 46 -6.38 10.40 14.54
N GLU A 47 -5.15 10.06 14.93
CA GLU A 47 -4.53 10.55 16.15
C GLU A 47 -3.17 11.21 15.88
N TRP A 48 -2.30 10.57 15.10
CA TRP A 48 -0.92 11.03 14.96
C TRP A 48 -0.75 12.14 13.94
N ALA A 49 -1.48 12.08 12.83
CA ALA A 49 -1.39 13.06 11.76
C ALA A 49 -2.75 13.26 11.04
N PRO A 50 -3.79 13.74 11.75
CA PRO A 50 -5.14 13.84 11.21
C PRO A 50 -5.30 14.83 10.04
N GLU A 51 -4.43 15.84 9.98
CA GLU A 51 -4.42 16.85 8.91
C GLU A 51 -3.50 16.48 7.73
N ALA A 52 -2.83 15.33 7.79
CA ALA A 52 -1.93 14.94 6.72
C ALA A 52 -2.69 14.30 5.55
N PHE A 53 -2.22 14.57 4.33
CA PHE A 53 -2.60 13.81 3.15
C PHE A 53 -1.90 12.45 3.16
N VAL A 54 -2.65 11.38 3.39
CA VAL A 54 -2.17 10.01 3.56
C VAL A 54 -2.52 9.18 2.32
N ILE A 55 -1.47 8.60 1.73
CA ILE A 55 -1.52 7.73 0.57
C ILE A 55 -1.03 6.34 1.00
N SER A 56 -1.79 5.30 0.70
CA SER A 56 -1.36 3.91 0.92
C SER A 56 -1.28 3.12 -0.38
N PHE A 57 -0.55 2.01 -0.36
CA PHE A 57 -0.40 1.11 -1.50
C PHE A 57 -1.15 -0.20 -1.27
N LYS A 58 -1.76 -0.70 -2.34
CA LYS A 58 -2.44 -2.00 -2.37
C LYS A 58 -1.90 -2.80 -3.55
N LEU A 59 -1.09 -3.80 -3.22
CA LEU A 59 -0.55 -4.77 -4.16
C LEU A 59 -1.41 -6.03 -4.12
N GLU A 60 -1.95 -6.45 -5.26
CA GLU A 60 -2.67 -7.72 -5.41
C GLU A 60 -2.09 -8.51 -6.60
N THR A 61 -2.35 -9.81 -6.64
CA THR A 61 -2.02 -10.66 -7.80
C THR A 61 -3.21 -10.89 -8.72
N ASP A 62 -4.43 -10.70 -8.21
CA ASP A 62 -5.67 -10.83 -8.96
C ASP A 62 -6.25 -9.44 -9.26
N PRO A 63 -6.25 -8.99 -10.52
CA PRO A 63 -6.78 -7.67 -10.90
C PRO A 63 -8.27 -7.51 -10.61
N SER A 64 -9.05 -8.59 -10.54
CA SER A 64 -10.51 -8.53 -10.37
C SER A 64 -10.92 -8.01 -8.99
N ILE A 65 -10.08 -8.21 -7.97
CA ILE A 65 -10.35 -7.77 -6.59
C ILE A 65 -9.63 -6.45 -6.24
N LEU A 66 -8.74 -5.96 -7.11
CA LEU A 66 -7.79 -4.90 -6.78
C LEU A 66 -8.49 -3.60 -6.35
N VAL A 67 -9.46 -3.15 -7.14
CA VAL A 67 -10.23 -1.92 -6.85
C VAL A 67 -11.09 -2.12 -5.59
N GLU A 68 -11.74 -3.28 -5.45
CA GLU A 68 -12.56 -3.58 -4.27
C GLU A 68 -11.73 -3.52 -2.98
N LYS A 69 -10.53 -4.14 -2.98
CA LYS A 69 -9.60 -4.10 -1.83
C LYS A 69 -9.10 -2.69 -1.53
N ALA A 70 -8.88 -1.87 -2.56
CA ALA A 70 -8.51 -0.47 -2.39
C ALA A 70 -9.65 0.34 -1.73
N ARG A 71 -10.88 0.19 -2.21
CA ARG A 71 -12.07 0.84 -1.61
C ARG A 71 -12.32 0.39 -0.17
N GLN A 72 -12.13 -0.89 0.13
CA GLN A 72 -12.20 -1.41 1.51
C GLN A 72 -11.16 -0.75 2.42
N ALA A 73 -9.93 -0.55 1.96
CA ALA A 73 -8.89 0.14 2.72
C ALA A 73 -9.23 1.61 2.97
N LEU A 74 -9.75 2.32 1.97
CA LEU A 74 -10.24 3.70 2.12
C LEU A 74 -11.35 3.78 3.17
N ALA A 75 -12.36 2.92 3.08
CA ALA A 75 -13.48 2.90 4.03
C ALA A 75 -13.02 2.57 5.46
N LYS A 76 -12.08 1.63 5.61
CA LYS A 76 -11.58 1.19 6.91
C LYS A 76 -10.73 2.24 7.62
N TYR A 77 -9.81 2.89 6.89
CA TYR A 77 -8.81 3.78 7.48
C TYR A 77 -9.14 5.26 7.30
N ASN A 78 -10.11 5.60 6.43
CA ASN A 78 -10.54 6.96 6.14
C ASN A 78 -9.40 7.90 5.70
N HIS A 79 -8.45 7.37 4.92
CA HIS A 79 -7.38 8.14 4.29
C HIS A 79 -7.76 8.53 2.86
N GLN A 80 -6.94 9.38 2.23
CA GLN A 80 -7.36 10.11 1.03
C GLN A 80 -7.18 9.30 -0.27
N VAL A 81 -6.10 8.53 -0.39
CA VAL A 81 -5.76 7.84 -1.64
C VAL A 81 -5.19 6.45 -1.39
N VAL A 82 -5.60 5.49 -2.22
CA VAL A 82 -4.93 4.19 -2.39
C VAL A 82 -4.37 4.10 -3.80
N ILE A 83 -3.07 3.82 -3.92
CA ILE A 83 -2.45 3.41 -5.18
C ILE A 83 -2.58 1.89 -5.27
N ALA A 84 -3.38 1.42 -6.22
CA ALA A 84 -3.68 0.02 -6.41
C ALA A 84 -2.92 -0.50 -7.64
N ASN A 85 -2.15 -1.58 -7.48
CA ASN A 85 -1.33 -2.13 -8.55
C ASN A 85 -1.33 -3.66 -8.53
N ALA A 86 -1.37 -4.27 -9.70
CA ALA A 86 -1.19 -5.71 -9.84
C ALA A 86 0.31 -6.06 -9.90
N LEU A 87 0.70 -7.22 -9.35
CA LEU A 87 2.11 -7.60 -9.19
C LEU A 87 2.89 -7.68 -10.52
N ASP A 88 2.22 -8.15 -11.57
CA ASP A 88 2.74 -8.38 -12.91
C ASP A 88 3.01 -7.08 -13.69
N SER A 89 2.21 -6.05 -13.43
CA SER A 89 2.18 -4.77 -14.16
C SER A 89 2.57 -3.57 -13.31
N ARG A 90 3.02 -3.78 -12.07
CA ARG A 90 3.34 -2.72 -11.09
C ARG A 90 4.32 -1.63 -11.56
N ARG A 91 5.16 -1.92 -12.57
CA ARG A 91 6.14 -0.97 -13.12
C ARG A 91 5.61 -0.15 -14.29
N THR A 92 4.45 -0.50 -14.83
CA THR A 92 3.91 0.10 -16.05
C THR A 92 2.48 0.58 -15.91
N SER A 93 1.74 0.10 -14.90
CA SER A 93 0.34 0.47 -14.69
C SER A 93 -0.03 0.46 -13.20
N VAL A 94 -0.79 1.47 -12.79
CA VAL A 94 -1.45 1.56 -11.48
C VAL A 94 -2.84 2.18 -11.62
N ILE A 95 -3.70 1.98 -10.64
CA ILE A 95 -4.98 2.67 -10.51
C ILE A 95 -4.93 3.52 -9.25
N VAL A 96 -5.10 4.84 -9.41
CA VAL A 96 -5.26 5.76 -8.29
C VAL A 96 -6.71 5.72 -7.85
N VAL A 97 -6.98 5.24 -6.64
CA VAL A 97 -8.32 5.08 -6.09
C VAL A 97 -8.52 6.10 -4.96
N THR A 98 -9.56 6.92 -5.08
CA THR A 98 -10.00 7.85 -4.02
C THR A 98 -11.37 7.40 -3.50
N LYS A 99 -12.05 8.20 -2.66
CA LYS A 99 -13.44 7.92 -2.26
C LYS A 99 -14.43 8.06 -3.43
N ASP A 100 -14.14 8.92 -4.39
CA ASP A 100 -15.11 9.34 -5.39
C ASP A 100 -14.66 9.01 -6.83
N SER A 101 -13.41 8.57 -7.03
CA SER A 101 -12.84 8.32 -8.35
C SER A 101 -11.89 7.13 -8.40
N GLU A 102 -11.74 6.60 -9.61
CA GLU A 102 -10.72 5.65 -10.02
C GLU A 102 -10.03 6.22 -11.26
N THR A 103 -8.71 6.39 -11.21
CA THR A 103 -7.94 6.99 -12.29
C THR A 103 -6.81 6.04 -12.68
N PRO A 104 -6.92 5.33 -13.82
CA PRO A 104 -5.85 4.50 -14.32
C PRO A 104 -4.69 5.37 -14.81
N LEU A 105 -3.47 4.99 -14.43
CA LEU A 105 -2.22 5.56 -14.93
C LEU A 105 -1.39 4.44 -15.52
N SER A 106 -1.03 4.56 -16.79
CA SER A 106 -0.17 3.61 -17.49
C SER A 106 0.91 4.31 -18.30
N LEU A 107 2.04 3.63 -18.48
CA LEU A 107 3.09 4.04 -19.40
C LEU A 107 2.74 3.60 -20.83
N LEU A 108 2.97 4.48 -21.79
CA LEU A 108 2.95 4.18 -23.22
C LEU A 108 4.27 3.51 -23.63
N GLU A 109 4.26 2.77 -24.75
CA GLU A 109 5.48 2.09 -25.25
C GLU A 109 6.64 3.07 -25.50
N GLU A 110 6.34 4.24 -26.07
CA GLU A 110 7.32 5.31 -26.28
C GLU A 110 7.92 5.87 -24.99
N GLU A 111 7.14 5.91 -23.90
CA GLU A 111 7.61 6.35 -22.58
C GLU A 111 8.54 5.29 -21.97
N ILE A 112 8.17 4.00 -22.12
CA ILE A 112 9.01 2.87 -21.68
C ILE A 112 10.35 2.88 -22.43
N VAL A 113 10.33 3.07 -23.75
CA VAL A 113 11.56 3.15 -24.57
C VAL A 113 12.44 4.32 -24.18
N ARG A 114 11.84 5.44 -23.76
CA ARG A 114 12.56 6.61 -23.24
C ARG A 114 13.07 6.45 -21.81
N GLY A 115 12.74 5.34 -21.14
CA GLY A 115 13.13 5.07 -19.76
C GLY A 115 12.32 5.83 -18.71
N VAL A 116 11.11 6.28 -19.05
CA VAL A 116 10.19 6.91 -18.09
C VAL A 116 9.72 5.86 -17.08
N GLU A 117 9.73 6.21 -15.80
CA GLU A 117 9.25 5.36 -14.72
C GLU A 117 7.80 5.71 -14.34
N ILE A 118 7.00 4.71 -13.92
CA ILE A 118 5.58 4.92 -13.56
C ILE A 118 5.44 5.89 -12.38
N GLU A 119 6.45 5.93 -11.50
CA GLU A 119 6.61 6.84 -10.39
C GLU A 119 6.49 8.31 -10.81
N GLU A 120 6.99 8.69 -12.00
CA GLU A 120 6.87 10.06 -12.50
C GLU A 120 5.40 10.48 -12.67
N LYS A 121 4.58 9.58 -13.23
CA LYS A 121 3.13 9.81 -13.40
C LYS A 121 2.41 9.80 -12.07
N ILE A 122 2.76 8.87 -11.18
CA ILE A 122 2.17 8.75 -9.84
C ILE A 122 2.43 10.03 -9.04
N VAL A 123 3.68 10.48 -8.97
CA VAL A 123 4.07 11.68 -8.21
C VAL A 123 3.41 12.93 -8.79
N SER A 124 3.43 13.11 -10.12
CA SER A 124 2.77 14.24 -10.78
C SER A 124 1.28 14.33 -10.42
N HIS A 125 0.58 13.20 -10.48
CA HIS A 125 -0.83 13.12 -10.14
C HIS A 125 -1.09 13.39 -8.65
N LEU A 126 -0.29 12.81 -7.75
CA LEU A 126 -0.44 12.97 -6.30
C LEU A 126 -0.10 14.38 -5.81
N VAL A 127 0.86 15.06 -6.42
CA VAL A 127 1.18 16.46 -6.11
C VAL A 127 0.00 17.38 -6.43
N SER A 128 -0.67 17.15 -7.57
CA SER A 128 -1.89 17.90 -7.92
C SER A 128 -2.99 17.69 -6.88
N GLN A 129 -3.25 16.43 -6.49
CA GLN A 129 -4.25 16.12 -5.47
C GLN A 129 -3.89 16.72 -4.09
N HIS A 130 -2.61 16.68 -3.72
CA HIS A 130 -2.15 17.25 -2.46
C HIS A 130 -2.29 18.77 -2.41
N ARG A 131 -2.04 19.48 -3.52
CA ARG A 131 -2.30 20.94 -3.60
C ARG A 131 -3.78 21.23 -3.34
N ALA A 132 -4.67 20.52 -4.03
CA ALA A 132 -6.11 20.66 -3.83
C ALA A 132 -6.58 20.27 -2.41
N PHE A 133 -5.86 19.38 -1.73
CA PHE A 133 -6.11 19.03 -0.33
C PHE A 133 -5.66 20.14 0.64
N VAL A 134 -4.53 20.79 0.39
CA VAL A 134 -4.00 21.88 1.23
C VAL A 134 -4.79 23.18 1.06
N GLU A 135 -5.36 23.41 -0.12
CA GLU A 135 -6.18 24.59 -0.42
C GLU A 135 -7.62 24.52 0.12
N LYS A 136 -8.05 23.37 0.65
CA LYS A 136 -9.37 23.17 1.29
C LYS A 136 -9.34 23.48 2.78
#